data_AF-A0A7J9JFM8-F1
#
_entry.id   AF-A0A7J9JFM8-F1
#
_cell.length_a   1.000
_cell.length_b   1.000
_cell.length_c   1.000
_cell.angle_alpha   90.00
_cell.angle_beta   90.00
_cell.angle_gamma   90.00
#
_symmetry.space_group_name_H-M   'P 1'
#
loop_
_entity.id
_entity.type
_entity.pdbx_description
1 polymer ?
#
loop_
_entity_poly.entity_id
_entity_poly.type
_entity_poly.pdbx_seq_one_letter_code
_entity_poly.pdbx_strand_id
1 'polypeptide(L)'
;MKGSNDLPKLDARVMEQCCCIVEESFDFTYKSLRKGGAISALELRVVKHGSFDELMDFYISKGASISQYKLPCCLKTEEAIKILNSGM
;
A
#
# COMPACT_ATOMS: atom_id res chain seq x y z
N MET A 1 -9.67 -0.08 20.74
CA MET A 1 -8.95 1.18 20.99
C MET A 1 -9.15 2.06 19.77
N LYS A 2 -9.76 3.23 19.92
CA LYS A 2 -10.03 4.13 18.80
C LYS A 2 -8.74 4.89 18.50
N GLY A 3 -7.95 4.41 17.54
CA GLY A 3 -6.81 5.18 17.02
C GLY A 3 -7.32 6.53 16.53
N SER A 4 -6.58 7.62 16.78
CA SER A 4 -6.94 8.92 16.22
C SER A 4 -7.02 8.78 14.69
N ASN A 5 -8.09 9.29 14.10
CA ASN A 5 -8.30 9.27 12.63
C ASN A 5 -7.34 10.22 11.89
N ASP A 6 -6.46 10.92 12.62
CA ASP A 6 -5.50 11.86 12.08
C ASP A 6 -4.27 11.11 11.58
N LEU A 7 -3.95 11.30 10.30
CA LEU A 7 -2.70 10.83 9.71
C LEU A 7 -1.54 11.49 10.47
N PRO A 8 -0.50 10.74 10.89
CA PRO A 8 0.67 11.35 11.53
C PRO A 8 1.28 12.39 10.58
N LYS A 9 1.83 13.46 11.15
CA LYS A 9 2.58 14.44 10.36
C LYS A 9 3.78 13.74 9.72
N LEU A 10 3.72 13.56 8.40
CA LEU A 10 4.76 12.86 7.66
C LEU A 10 5.93 13.80 7.37
N ASP A 11 7.14 13.33 7.65
CA ASP A 11 8.36 13.99 7.20
C ASP A 11 8.63 13.59 5.75
N ALA A 12 8.61 14.58 4.84
CA ALA A 12 8.76 14.34 3.41
C ALA A 12 10.12 13.69 3.05
N ARG A 13 11.20 14.02 3.77
CA ARG A 13 12.53 13.42 3.51
C ARG A 13 12.55 11.97 3.95
N VAL A 14 11.94 11.65 5.08
CA VAL A 14 11.83 10.27 5.55
C VAL A 14 11.00 9.44 4.57
N MET A 15 9.87 9.99 4.09
CA MET A 15 9.04 9.32 3.10
C MET A 15 9.79 9.04 1.79
N GLU A 16 10.54 10.02 1.29
CA GLU A 16 11.39 9.86 0.10
C GLU A 16 12.48 8.81 0.31
N GLN A 17 13.16 8.83 1.46
CA GLN A 17 14.17 7.83 1.81
C GLN A 17 13.59 6.42 1.87
N CYS A 18 12.37 6.25 2.41
CA CYS A 18 11.68 4.96 2.38
C CYS A 18 11.41 4.49 0.94
N CYS A 19 10.98 5.37 0.04
CA CYS A 19 10.83 5.02 -1.38
C CYS A 19 12.16 4.58 -1.99
N CYS A 20 13.26 5.30 -1.73
CA CYS A 20 14.58 4.96 -2.25
C CYS A 20 15.05 3.58 -1.77
N ILE A 21 14.90 3.27 -0.47
CA ILE A 21 15.27 1.97 0.10
C ILE A 21 14.51 0.83 -0.59
N VAL A 22 13.21 1.02 -0.84
CA VAL A 22 12.41 0.01 -1.55
C VAL A 22 12.86 -0.13 -2.99
N GLU A 23 13.06 0.97 -3.72
CA GLU A 23 13.56 0.92 -5.11
C GLU A 23 14.94 0.24 -5.22
N GLU A 24 15.83 0.48 -4.25
CA GLU A 24 17.15 -0.14 -4.17
C GLU A 24 17.10 -1.63 -3.84
N SER A 25 16.02 -2.11 -3.20
CA SER A 25 15.83 -3.53 -2.87
C SER A 25 15.37 -4.38 -4.06
N PHE A 26 14.83 -3.76 -5.12
CA PHE A 26 14.43 -4.48 -6.32
C PHE A 26 15.63 -4.99 -7.14
N ASP A 27 15.33 -5.95 -8.00
CA ASP A 27 16.32 -6.59 -8.86
C ASP A 27 16.89 -5.66 -9.95
N PHE A 28 17.87 -6.19 -10.68
CA PHE A 28 18.52 -5.48 -11.78
C PHE A 28 17.54 -5.09 -12.91
N THR A 29 16.50 -5.91 -13.14
CA THR A 29 15.52 -5.68 -14.20
C THR A 29 14.69 -4.44 -13.90
N TYR A 30 14.15 -4.32 -12.69
CA TYR A 30 13.41 -3.13 -12.26
C TYR A 30 14.27 -1.87 -12.39
N LYS A 31 15.50 -1.91 -11.88
CA LYS A 31 16.42 -0.76 -11.89
C LYS A 31 16.78 -0.32 -13.31
N SER A 32 16.98 -1.27 -14.21
CA SER A 32 17.28 -1.00 -15.62
C SER A 32 16.09 -0.34 -16.33
N LEU A 33 14.87 -0.85 -16.11
CA LEU A 33 13.65 -0.28 -16.69
C LEU A 33 13.32 1.11 -16.10
N ARG A 34 13.56 1.31 -14.80
CA ARG A 34 13.43 2.61 -14.11
C ARG A 34 14.40 3.66 -14.66
N LYS A 35 15.66 3.27 -14.90
CA LYS A 35 16.68 4.14 -15.52
C LYS A 35 16.37 4.44 -16.98
N GLY A 36 15.79 3.46 -17.69
CA GLY A 36 15.34 3.61 -19.08
C GLY A 36 14.02 4.38 -19.24
N GLY A 37 13.37 4.79 -18.14
CA GLY A 37 12.12 5.55 -18.17
C GLY A 37 10.86 4.72 -18.45
N ALA A 38 10.96 3.40 -18.55
CA ALA A 38 9.82 2.52 -18.76
C ALA A 38 8.96 2.33 -17.50
N ILE A 39 9.57 2.51 -16.32
CA ILE A 39 8.90 2.50 -15.01
C ILE A 39 9.06 3.89 -14.40
N SER A 40 7.96 4.48 -13.91
CA SER A 40 7.97 5.76 -13.20
C SER A 40 8.52 5.62 -11.78
N ALA A 41 8.70 6.74 -11.06
CA ALA A 41 9.07 6.71 -9.65
C ALA A 41 8.06 5.91 -8.81
N LEU A 42 8.58 5.12 -7.87
CA LEU A 42 7.77 4.45 -6.85
C LEU A 42 6.99 5.48 -6.02
N GLU A 43 5.72 5.19 -5.77
CA GLU A 43 4.87 5.99 -4.90
C GLU A 43 4.56 5.24 -3.61
N LEU A 44 4.83 5.88 -2.47
CA LEU A 44 4.43 5.39 -1.14
C LEU A 44 3.21 6.18 -0.66
N ARG A 45 2.10 5.48 -0.42
CA ARG A 45 0.85 6.07 0.09
C ARG A 45 0.61 5.60 1.52
N VAL A 46 0.48 6.55 2.44
CA VAL A 46 0.08 6.26 3.83
C VAL A 46 -1.44 6.26 3.89
N VAL A 47 -2.00 5.25 4.54
CA VAL A 47 -3.45 5.12 4.76
C VAL A 47 -3.76 5.31 6.24
N LYS A 48 -5.00 5.68 6.53
CA LYS A 48 -5.53 5.81 7.88
C LYS A 48 -5.49 4.47 8.62
N HIS A 49 -5.42 4.56 9.93
CA HIS A 49 -5.58 3.42 10.79
C HIS A 49 -6.94 2.74 10.52
N GLY A 50 -6.95 1.43 10.31
CA GLY A 50 -8.16 0.65 10.03
C GLY A 50 -8.45 0.41 8.55
N SER A 51 -7.75 1.06 7.60
CA SER A 51 -8.01 0.83 6.16
C SER A 51 -7.77 -0.61 5.72
N PHE A 52 -6.84 -1.32 6.35
CA PHE A 52 -6.64 -2.76 6.08
C PHE A 52 -7.68 -3.65 6.75
N ASP A 53 -8.31 -3.20 7.83
CA ASP A 53 -9.44 -3.91 8.45
C ASP A 53 -10.67 -3.81 7.53
N GLU A 54 -10.94 -2.63 6.97
CA GLU A 54 -11.98 -2.43 5.95
C GLU A 54 -11.73 -3.30 4.70
N LEU A 55 -10.47 -3.43 4.28
CA LEU A 55 -10.09 -4.31 3.18
C LEU A 55 -10.33 -5.79 3.51
N MET A 56 -10.06 -6.21 4.74
CA MET A 56 -10.35 -7.56 5.22
C MET A 56 -11.86 -7.83 5.22
N ASP A 57 -12.65 -6.92 5.78
CA ASP A 57 -14.12 -7.01 5.80
C ASP A 57 -14.70 -7.11 4.39
N PHE A 58 -14.13 -6.37 3.43
CA PHE A 58 -14.49 -6.49 2.02
C PHE A 58 -14.27 -7.91 1.49
N TYR A 59 -13.12 -8.53 1.73
CA TYR A 59 -12.87 -9.90 1.27
C TYR A 59 -13.73 -10.93 1.99
N ILE A 60 -14.00 -10.75 3.29
CA ILE A 60 -14.92 -11.61 4.05
C ILE A 60 -16.33 -11.51 3.46
N SER A 61 -16.80 -10.31 3.11
CA SER A 61 -18.10 -10.10 2.46
C SER A 61 -18.20 -10.79 1.09
N LYS A 62 -17.06 -11.04 0.44
CA LYS A 62 -16.93 -11.80 -0.81
C LYS A 62 -16.74 -13.30 -0.61
N GLY A 63 -16.82 -13.79 0.63
CA GLY A 63 -16.76 -15.21 0.97
C GLY A 63 -15.40 -15.71 1.45
N ALA A 64 -14.43 -14.85 1.72
CA ALA A 64 -13.18 -15.26 2.35
C ALA A 64 -13.42 -15.71 3.81
N SER A 65 -12.74 -16.77 4.23
CA SER A 65 -12.77 -17.21 5.62
C SER A 65 -11.94 -16.26 6.49
N ILE A 66 -12.54 -15.75 7.57
CA ILE A 66 -11.86 -14.89 8.54
C ILE A 66 -10.64 -15.59 9.18
N SER A 67 -10.72 -16.90 9.45
CA SER A 67 -9.64 -17.65 10.11
C SER A 67 -8.46 -17.96 9.20
N GLN A 68 -8.62 -17.77 7.89
CA GLN A 68 -7.60 -18.03 6.87
C GLN A 68 -7.16 -16.76 6.15
N TYR A 69 -7.77 -15.62 6.46
CA TYR A 69 -7.48 -14.36 5.80
C TYR A 69 -6.01 -13.99 6.02
N LYS A 70 -5.35 -13.64 4.92
CA LYS A 70 -4.05 -12.99 4.90
C LYS A 70 -4.16 -11.77 4.02
N LEU A 71 -3.49 -10.70 4.40
CA LEU A 71 -3.45 -9.49 3.59
C LEU A 71 -2.79 -9.81 2.23
N PRO A 72 -3.47 -9.57 1.10
CA PRO A 72 -2.87 -9.77 -0.21
C PRO A 72 -1.72 -8.78 -0.43
N CYS A 73 -0.56 -9.28 -0.88
CA CYS A 73 0.59 -8.41 -1.18
C CYS A 73 0.35 -7.51 -2.39
N CYS A 74 -0.49 -7.93 -3.34
CA CYS A 74 -0.85 -7.17 -4.54
C CYS A 74 -2.36 -7.23 -4.77
N LEU A 75 -2.98 -6.06 -4.97
CA LEU A 75 -4.40 -5.95 -5.30
C LEU A 75 -4.58 -5.82 -6.81
N LYS A 76 -5.61 -6.48 -7.35
CA LYS A 76 -5.96 -6.43 -8.78
C LYS A 76 -7.36 -5.88 -9.04
N THR A 77 -8.22 -5.86 -8.04
CA THR A 77 -9.60 -5.42 -8.16
C THR A 77 -9.72 -3.94 -7.85
N GLU A 78 -10.45 -3.20 -8.69
CA GLU A 78 -10.63 -1.77 -8.52
C GLU A 78 -11.32 -1.42 -7.20
N GLU A 79 -12.25 -2.26 -6.73
CA GLU A 79 -12.98 -2.05 -5.48
C GLU A 79 -12.04 -2.11 -4.27
N ALA A 80 -11.11 -3.07 -4.27
CA ALA A 80 -10.11 -3.20 -3.20
C ALA A 80 -9.14 -2.01 -3.20
N ILE A 81 -8.72 -1.55 -4.38
CA ILE A 81 -7.87 -0.38 -4.53
C ILE A 81 -8.61 0.89 -4.06
N LYS A 82 -9.90 1.02 -4.37
CA LYS A 82 -10.74 2.15 -3.92
C LYS A 82 -10.83 2.21 -2.39
N ILE A 83 -10.95 1.08 -1.71
CA ILE A 83 -10.98 1.02 -0.23
C ILE A 83 -9.69 1.58 0.38
N LEU A 84 -8.51 1.17 -0.13
CA LEU A 84 -7.25 1.73 0.36
C LEU A 84 -7.11 3.22 0.03
N ASN A 85 -7.55 3.64 -1.15
CA ASN A 85 -7.49 5.05 -1.56
C ASN A 85 -8.45 5.95 -0.75
N SER A 86 -9.61 5.46 -0.29
CA SER A 86 -10.48 6.23 0.62
C SER A 86 -9.87 6.43 2.01
N GLY A 87 -8.93 5.55 2.37
CA GLY A 87 -8.14 5.66 3.59
C GLY A 87 -7.06 6.73 3.54
N MET A 88 -6.80 7.36 2.39
CA MET A 88 -5.82 8.45 2.26
C MET A 88 -6.30 9.74 2.93
#